data_AF-K1IXI2-F1
#
_entry.id   AF-K1IXI2-F1
#
_cell.length_a   1.000
_cell.length_b   1.000
_cell.length_c   1.000
_cell.angle_alpha   90.00
_cell.angle_beta   90.00
_cell.angle_gamma   90.00
#
_symmetry.space_group_name_H-M   'P 1'
#
loop_
_entity.id
_entity.type
_entity.pdbx_description
1 polymer ?
#
loop_
_entity_poly.entity_id
_entity_poly.type
_entity_poly.pdbx_seq_one_letter_code
_entity_poly.pdbx_strand_id
1 'polypeptide(L)'
;MQPDAKRLLTLVHVGRRELGLDEEDYRALLESVTGARSAKGLKVAQLEAVVKAMRNIGFKVKVAASGRRSPPSSAKVQAPEVRKVRAIWITMYNDGLLHDGSDDALGSFIKRMTANSNGGAGINRAEWLTSAQAERVLEALKKWHIRLMTAAIIERGDVVPAPRGHQIDAMPGYDLIRQAYETPGWRPAQIMVLDGNKTIDELNNKAQ
;
A
#
# COMPACT_ATOMS: atom_id res chain seq x y z
N MET A 1 18.48 -19.55 -7.20
CA MET A 1 17.26 -20.14 -6.62
C MET A 1 17.66 -21.15 -5.54
N GLN A 2 18.00 -20.71 -4.32
CA GLN A 2 17.94 -21.48 -3.06
C GLN A 2 17.75 -20.55 -1.84
N PRO A 3 16.68 -19.71 -1.78
CA PRO A 3 16.38 -18.90 -0.60
C PRO A 3 15.80 -19.70 0.58
N ASP A 4 15.32 -20.93 0.35
CA ASP A 4 14.54 -21.68 1.35
C ASP A 4 15.38 -22.36 2.42
N ALA A 5 16.52 -22.96 2.06
CA ALA A 5 17.38 -23.68 3.01
C ALA A 5 17.92 -22.76 4.12
N LYS A 6 18.41 -21.56 3.75
CA LYS A 6 18.92 -20.58 4.71
C LYS A 6 17.82 -20.07 5.64
N ARG A 7 16.62 -19.81 5.09
CA ARG A 7 15.45 -19.39 5.87
C ARG A 7 15.02 -20.47 6.86
N LEU A 8 14.95 -21.73 6.42
CA LEU A 8 14.57 -22.85 7.27
C LEU A 8 15.60 -23.10 8.37
N LEU A 9 16.89 -23.02 8.06
CA LEU A 9 17.95 -23.14 9.08
C LEU A 9 17.81 -22.04 10.15
N THR A 10 17.54 -20.80 9.75
CA THR A 10 17.25 -19.72 10.70
C THR A 10 16.03 -20.05 11.56
N LEU A 11 14.95 -20.59 10.98
CA LEU A 11 13.77 -21.00 11.74
C LEU A 11 14.05 -22.11 12.75
N VAL A 12 14.91 -23.08 12.41
CA VAL A 12 15.33 -24.14 13.33
C VAL A 12 16.09 -23.55 14.52
N HIS A 13 17.01 -22.61 14.28
CA HIS A 13 17.73 -21.94 15.37
C HIS A 13 16.83 -21.06 16.24
N VAL A 14 15.88 -20.35 15.62
CA VAL A 14 14.86 -19.57 16.36
C VAL A 14 13.97 -20.51 17.17
N GLY A 15 13.54 -21.63 16.59
CA GLY A 15 12.73 -22.64 17.26
C GLY A 15 13.42 -23.24 18.46
N ARG A 16 14.72 -23.57 18.36
CA ARG A 16 15.54 -24.01 19.51
C ARG A 16 15.46 -22.99 20.66
N ARG A 17 15.66 -21.71 20.34
CA ARG A 17 15.65 -20.63 21.34
C ARG A 17 14.25 -20.40 21.94
N GLU A 18 13.19 -20.39 21.13
CA GLU A 18 11.82 -20.14 21.61
C GLU A 18 11.25 -21.31 22.42
N LEU A 19 11.65 -22.55 22.10
CA LEU A 19 11.27 -23.73 22.87
C LEU A 19 12.13 -23.94 24.12
N GLY A 20 13.21 -23.17 24.31
CA GLY A 20 14.12 -23.33 25.43
C GLY A 20 14.89 -24.65 25.42
N LEU A 21 15.10 -25.25 24.24
CA LEU A 21 15.83 -26.52 24.13
C LEU A 21 17.31 -26.29 24.42
N ASP A 22 17.84 -27.09 25.33
CA ASP A 22 19.26 -27.11 25.61
C ASP A 22 20.05 -27.74 24.43
N GLU A 23 21.37 -27.79 24.54
CA GLU A 23 22.23 -28.32 23.49
C GLU A 23 21.97 -29.80 23.18
N GLU A 24 21.68 -30.60 24.21
CA GLU A 24 21.58 -32.05 24.07
C GLU A 24 20.18 -32.46 23.57
N ASP A 25 19.13 -31.84 24.11
CA ASP A 25 17.74 -31.99 23.64
C ASP A 25 17.60 -31.54 22.18
N TYR A 26 18.27 -30.45 21.81
CA TYR A 26 18.30 -30.00 20.42
C TYR A 26 18.99 -31.00 19.49
N ARG A 27 20.09 -31.61 19.92
CA ARG A 27 20.77 -32.66 19.13
C ARG A 27 19.94 -33.92 19.02
N ALA A 28 19.30 -34.35 20.11
CA ALA A 28 18.40 -35.50 20.13
C ALA A 28 17.19 -35.29 19.21
N LEU A 29 16.61 -34.08 19.21
CA LEU A 29 15.53 -33.71 18.28
C LEU A 29 15.99 -33.82 16.82
N LEU A 30 17.17 -33.26 16.49
CA LEU A 30 17.70 -33.35 15.12
C LEU A 30 17.97 -34.80 14.70
N GLU A 31 18.54 -35.60 15.58
CA GLU A 31 18.87 -37.00 15.32
C GLU A 31 17.60 -37.84 15.12
N SER A 32 16.58 -37.65 15.95
CA SER A 32 15.30 -38.37 15.83
C SER A 32 14.56 -38.08 14.51
N VAL A 33 14.68 -36.85 13.98
CA VAL A 33 13.97 -36.42 12.77
C VAL A 33 14.79 -36.66 11.50
N THR A 34 16.11 -36.53 11.57
CA THR A 34 16.98 -36.47 10.38
C THR A 34 18.09 -37.51 10.35
N GLY A 35 18.35 -38.19 11.47
CA GLY A 35 19.49 -39.07 11.68
C GLY A 35 20.82 -38.35 11.91
N ALA A 36 20.84 -37.01 11.93
CA ALA A 36 22.05 -36.22 12.12
C ALA A 36 21.99 -35.39 13.41
N ARG A 37 23.11 -35.33 14.14
CA ARG A 37 23.25 -34.51 15.36
C ARG A 37 23.56 -33.03 15.10
N SER A 38 23.50 -32.59 13.84
CA SER A 38 23.78 -31.20 13.45
C SER A 38 22.87 -30.76 12.32
N ALA A 39 22.43 -29.50 12.38
CA ALA A 39 21.67 -28.87 11.30
C ALA A 39 22.55 -28.45 10.12
N LYS A 40 23.89 -28.44 10.29
CA LYS A 40 24.84 -28.08 9.24
C LYS A 40 24.87 -29.17 8.16
N GLY A 41 24.53 -28.79 6.93
CA GLY A 41 24.53 -29.71 5.78
C GLY A 41 23.22 -30.47 5.56
N LEU A 42 22.18 -30.20 6.37
CA LEU A 42 20.85 -30.77 6.12
C LEU A 42 20.23 -30.24 4.82
N LYS A 43 19.52 -31.12 4.11
CA LYS A 43 18.74 -30.76 2.92
C LYS A 43 17.46 -30.03 3.32
N VAL A 44 16.89 -29.27 2.37
CA VAL A 44 15.64 -28.50 2.56
C VAL A 44 14.53 -29.36 3.19
N ALA A 45 14.26 -30.54 2.63
CA ALA A 45 13.22 -31.46 3.14
C ALA A 45 13.45 -31.91 4.60
N GLN A 46 14.72 -32.09 5.00
CA GLN A 46 15.07 -32.44 6.38
C GLN A 46 14.85 -31.25 7.32
N LEU A 47 15.22 -30.04 6.91
CA LEU A 47 14.96 -28.83 7.68
C LEU A 47 13.46 -28.56 7.84
N GLU A 48 12.65 -28.81 6.81
CA GLU A 48 11.18 -28.71 6.91
C GLU A 48 10.61 -29.71 7.91
N ALA A 49 11.09 -30.96 7.88
CA ALA A 49 10.68 -31.98 8.84
C ALA A 49 11.02 -31.57 10.29
N VAL A 50 12.21 -31.00 10.52
CA VAL A 50 12.61 -30.48 11.84
C VAL A 50 11.71 -29.33 12.29
N VAL A 51 11.44 -28.36 11.41
CA VAL A 51 10.53 -27.25 11.73
C VAL A 51 9.12 -27.77 12.04
N LYS A 52 8.65 -28.81 11.33
CA LYS A 52 7.36 -29.47 11.62
C LYS A 52 7.36 -30.15 12.99
N ALA A 53 8.42 -30.86 13.34
CA ALA A 53 8.57 -31.47 14.67
C ALA A 53 8.56 -30.41 15.78
N MET A 54 9.32 -29.31 15.59
CA MET A 54 9.31 -28.17 16.53
C MET A 54 7.92 -27.58 16.69
N ARG A 55 7.13 -27.46 15.61
CA ARG A 55 5.74 -26.96 15.69
C ARG A 55 4.85 -27.87 16.54
N ASN A 56 5.02 -29.19 16.44
CA ASN A 56 4.28 -30.15 17.26
C ASN A 56 4.62 -30.03 18.76
N ILE A 57 5.84 -29.61 19.08
CA ILE A 57 6.30 -29.38 20.46
C ILE A 57 5.84 -28.01 20.99
N GLY A 58 5.36 -27.11 20.12
CA GLY A 58 4.80 -25.81 20.50
C GLY A 58 5.45 -24.60 19.83
N PHE A 59 6.39 -24.81 18.90
CA PHE A 59 7.00 -23.70 18.16
C PHE A 59 5.97 -23.03 17.24
N LYS A 60 5.68 -21.75 17.50
CA LYS A 60 4.79 -20.96 16.66
C LYS A 60 5.64 -20.04 15.78
N VAL A 61 5.73 -20.36 14.50
CA VAL A 61 6.40 -19.48 13.54
C VAL A 61 5.65 -18.14 13.51
N LYS A 62 6.23 -17.12 14.14
CA LYS A 62 5.82 -15.74 13.95
C LYS A 62 6.11 -15.40 12.50
N VAL A 63 5.10 -15.55 11.65
CA VAL A 63 5.14 -14.98 10.33
C VAL A 63 5.16 -13.48 10.57
N ALA A 64 6.34 -12.85 10.50
CA ALA A 64 6.43 -11.41 10.35
C ALA A 64 5.40 -11.04 9.29
N ALA A 65 4.48 -10.13 9.58
CA ALA A 65 3.26 -9.89 8.82
C ALA A 65 3.58 -9.57 7.35
N SER A 66 3.85 -10.60 6.56
CA SER A 66 4.40 -10.50 5.21
C SER A 66 3.34 -10.05 4.21
N GLY A 67 2.08 -9.93 4.65
CA GLY A 67 0.98 -9.40 3.85
C GLY A 67 0.65 -7.95 4.14
N ARG A 68 0.87 -7.45 5.37
CA ARG A 68 0.48 -6.08 5.73
C ARG A 68 1.69 -5.16 5.71
N ARG A 69 1.91 -4.54 4.55
CA ARG A 69 2.90 -3.46 4.39
C ARG A 69 2.44 -2.16 5.05
N SER A 70 1.22 -2.12 5.59
CA SER A 70 0.66 -1.00 6.35
C SER A 70 -0.03 -1.49 7.63
N PRO A 71 -0.02 -0.68 8.71
CA PRO A 71 -0.76 -0.97 9.93
C PRO A 71 -2.25 -1.22 9.68
N PRO A 72 -2.94 -2.01 10.54
CA PRO A 72 -4.39 -2.21 10.42
C PRO A 72 -5.15 -0.88 10.53
N SER A 73 -6.34 -0.80 9.91
CA SER A 73 -7.18 0.40 9.95
C SER A 73 -7.59 0.81 11.37
N SER A 74 -7.61 -0.13 12.31
CA SER A 74 -7.88 0.06 13.74
C SER A 74 -6.69 0.62 14.54
N ALA A 75 -5.51 0.76 13.92
CA ALA A 75 -4.35 1.35 14.59
C ALA A 75 -4.67 2.77 15.05
N LYS A 76 -4.27 3.11 16.28
CA LYS A 76 -4.47 4.44 16.86
C LYS A 76 -3.69 5.47 16.04
N VAL A 77 -4.36 6.52 15.60
CA VAL A 77 -3.76 7.66 14.89
C VAL A 77 -4.07 8.93 15.66
N GLN A 78 -3.14 9.89 15.65
CA GLN A 78 -3.36 11.20 16.29
C GLN A 78 -4.34 12.06 15.48
N ALA A 79 -4.25 12.00 14.15
CA ALA A 79 -5.08 12.76 13.23
C ALA A 79 -5.92 11.81 12.34
N PRO A 80 -7.25 12.00 12.24
CA PRO A 80 -8.11 11.13 11.43
C PRO A 80 -7.76 11.17 9.93
N GLU A 81 -7.19 12.26 9.44
CA GLU A 81 -6.73 12.43 8.04
C GLU A 81 -5.66 11.41 7.65
N VAL A 82 -4.88 10.89 8.61
CA VAL A 82 -3.85 9.87 8.39
C VAL A 82 -4.44 8.62 7.74
N ARG A 83 -5.69 8.27 8.08
CA ARG A 83 -6.39 7.13 7.45
C ARG A 83 -6.63 7.39 5.96
N LYS A 84 -6.99 8.61 5.58
CA LYS A 84 -7.17 9.00 4.17
C LYS A 84 -5.83 9.00 3.43
N VAL A 85 -4.76 9.50 4.06
CA VAL A 85 -3.40 9.46 3.49
C VAL A 85 -2.99 8.01 3.17
N ARG A 86 -3.14 7.09 4.14
CA ARG A 86 -2.85 5.66 3.94
C ARG A 86 -3.73 5.03 2.86
N ALA A 87 -5.02 5.35 2.83
CA ALA A 87 -5.95 4.82 1.83
C ALA A 87 -5.55 5.24 0.41
N ILE A 88 -5.20 6.52 0.19
CA ILE A 88 -4.74 6.99 -1.12
C ILE A 88 -3.42 6.32 -1.50
N TRP A 89 -2.46 6.19 -0.57
CA TRP A 89 -1.18 5.53 -0.84
C TRP A 89 -1.36 4.08 -1.30
N ILE A 90 -2.19 3.31 -0.60
CA ILE A 90 -2.52 1.92 -0.97
C ILE A 90 -3.21 1.88 -2.34
N THR A 91 -4.12 2.82 -2.59
CA THR A 91 -4.83 2.92 -3.88
C THR A 91 -3.85 3.16 -5.02
N MET A 92 -2.95 4.13 -4.89
CA MET A 92 -1.92 4.42 -5.89
C MET A 92 -1.02 3.20 -6.19
N TYR A 93 -0.72 2.37 -5.18
CA TYR A 93 0.02 1.14 -5.39
C TYR A 93 -0.79 0.08 -6.14
N ASN A 94 -2.07 -0.09 -5.79
CA ASN A 94 -2.97 -1.02 -6.47
C ASN A 94 -3.22 -0.62 -7.94
N ASP A 95 -3.24 0.69 -8.21
CA ASP A 95 -3.35 1.29 -9.56
C ASP A 95 -2.03 1.14 -10.36
N GLY A 96 -0.98 0.56 -9.76
CA GLY A 96 0.32 0.37 -10.42
C GLY A 96 1.13 1.66 -10.59
N LEU A 97 0.69 2.77 -9.98
CA LEU A 97 1.36 4.07 -10.08
C LEU A 97 2.58 4.19 -9.16
N LEU A 98 2.71 3.30 -8.17
CA LEU A 98 3.84 3.23 -7.25
C LEU A 98 4.57 1.89 -7.37
N HIS A 99 5.90 1.93 -7.23
CA HIS A 99 6.72 0.72 -7.15
C HIS A 99 6.60 0.03 -5.78
N ASP A 100 6.49 0.81 -4.70
CA ASP A 100 6.38 0.31 -3.33
C ASP A 100 5.22 0.98 -2.56
N GLY A 101 4.22 0.16 -2.19
CA GLY A 101 3.08 0.56 -1.36
C GLY A 101 3.28 0.43 0.16
N SER A 102 4.52 0.22 0.64
CA SER A 102 4.80 0.08 2.07
C SER A 102 4.61 1.36 2.88
N ASP A 103 4.31 1.22 4.18
CA ASP A 103 4.21 2.34 5.13
C ASP A 103 5.58 2.99 5.37
N ASP A 104 6.69 2.27 5.13
CA ASP A 104 8.05 2.84 5.16
C ASP A 104 8.31 3.75 3.95
N ALA A 105 7.85 3.36 2.75
CA ALA A 105 7.88 4.21 1.56
C ALA A 105 6.98 5.45 1.73
N LEU A 106 5.78 5.27 2.31
CA LEU A 106 4.93 6.39 2.71
C LEU A 106 5.62 7.29 3.74
N GLY A 107 6.30 6.72 4.73
CA GLY A 107 7.07 7.44 5.73
C GLY A 107 8.17 8.31 5.11
N SER A 108 8.83 7.82 4.06
CA SER A 108 9.83 8.59 3.31
C SER A 108 9.21 9.77 2.56
N PHE A 109 8.02 9.60 1.99
CA PHE A 109 7.25 10.70 1.39
C PHE A 109 6.87 11.75 2.45
N ILE A 110 6.32 11.32 3.58
CA ILE A 110 5.90 12.21 4.68
C ILE A 110 7.09 12.98 5.26
N LYS A 111 8.24 12.32 5.42
CA LYS A 111 9.48 12.93 5.91
C LYS A 111 9.88 14.12 5.03
N ARG A 112 9.81 13.97 3.71
CA ARG A 112 10.12 15.04 2.76
C ARG A 112 9.12 16.20 2.84
N MET A 113 7.83 15.91 3.05
CA MET A 113 6.79 16.95 3.14
C MET A 113 6.84 17.75 4.45
N THR A 114 7.30 17.13 5.54
CA THR A 114 7.26 17.70 6.89
C THR A 114 8.59 18.27 7.37
N ALA A 115 9.72 17.92 6.75
CA ALA A 115 11.05 18.40 7.15
C ALA A 115 11.13 19.94 7.22
N ASN A 116 10.63 20.63 6.19
CA ASN A 116 10.69 22.10 6.15
C ASN A 116 9.80 22.76 7.23
N SER A 117 8.67 22.14 7.57
CA SER A 117 7.75 22.67 8.59
C SER A 117 8.14 22.28 10.03
N ASN A 118 9.07 21.34 10.21
CA ASN A 118 9.42 20.78 11.51
C ASN A 118 10.91 21.03 11.84
N GLY A 119 11.42 22.23 11.55
CA GLY A 119 12.78 22.64 11.89
C GLY A 119 13.89 21.76 11.29
N GLY A 120 13.63 21.11 10.15
CA GLY A 120 14.56 20.20 9.47
C GLY A 120 14.39 18.72 9.85
N ALA A 121 13.63 18.39 10.89
CA ALA A 121 13.41 17.01 11.34
C ALA A 121 12.10 16.45 10.76
N GLY A 122 12.15 15.82 9.58
CA GLY A 122 10.95 15.23 8.97
C GLY A 122 10.39 14.04 9.76
N ILE A 123 9.06 13.93 9.81
CA ILE A 123 8.33 12.83 10.45
C ILE A 123 8.29 11.63 9.51
N ASN A 124 8.70 10.46 9.97
CA ASN A 124 8.74 9.23 9.17
C ASN A 124 7.59 8.26 9.45
N ARG A 125 6.77 8.52 10.46
CA ARG A 125 5.61 7.70 10.83
C ARG A 125 4.33 8.51 10.67
N ALA A 126 3.42 8.04 9.83
CA ALA A 126 2.17 8.74 9.52
C ALA A 126 1.29 8.96 10.76
N GLU A 127 1.33 8.04 11.71
CA GLU A 127 0.60 8.10 12.99
C GLU A 127 1.01 9.25 13.92
N TRP A 128 2.19 9.84 13.70
CA TRP A 128 2.69 10.97 14.49
C TRP A 128 2.36 12.33 13.88
N LEU A 129 1.64 12.36 12.76
CA LEU A 129 1.21 13.62 12.16
C LEU A 129 0.12 14.28 13.00
N THR A 130 0.28 15.60 13.21
CA THR A 130 -0.82 16.46 13.67
C THR A 130 -1.84 16.66 12.55
N SER A 131 -3.06 17.09 12.86
CA SER A 131 -4.10 17.30 11.82
C SER A 131 -3.66 18.29 10.74
N ALA A 132 -3.07 19.43 11.10
CA ALA A 132 -2.57 20.41 10.13
C ALA A 132 -1.46 19.83 9.21
N GLN A 133 -0.57 19.01 9.76
CA GLN A 133 0.46 18.34 8.97
C GLN A 133 -0.15 17.26 8.07
N ALA A 134 -1.11 16.49 8.59
CA ALA A 134 -1.79 15.44 7.85
C ALA A 134 -2.62 15.98 6.69
N GLU A 135 -3.32 17.10 6.86
CA GLU A 135 -4.02 17.80 5.78
C GLU A 135 -3.06 18.27 4.68
N ARG A 136 -1.93 18.89 5.06
CA ARG A 136 -0.91 19.32 4.10
C ARG A 136 -0.34 18.13 3.30
N VAL A 137 -0.04 17.03 3.99
CA VAL A 137 0.42 15.78 3.37
C VAL A 137 -0.66 15.20 2.45
N LEU A 138 -1.92 15.20 2.88
CA LEU A 138 -3.05 14.69 2.12
C LEU A 138 -3.25 15.47 0.81
N GLU A 139 -3.22 16.79 0.86
CA GLU A 139 -3.36 17.65 -0.33
C GLU A 139 -2.17 17.52 -1.28
N ALA A 140 -0.95 17.42 -0.74
CA ALA A 140 0.24 17.14 -1.56
C ALA A 140 0.15 15.77 -2.24
N LEU A 141 -0.36 14.75 -1.52
CA LEU A 141 -0.53 13.39 -2.04
C LEU A 141 -1.58 13.34 -3.14
N LYS A 142 -2.74 14.01 -2.97
CA LYS A 142 -3.77 14.12 -4.01
C LYS A 142 -3.23 14.77 -5.28
N LYS A 143 -2.48 15.88 -5.16
CA LYS A 143 -1.87 16.56 -6.32
C LYS A 143 -0.89 15.65 -7.06
N TRP A 144 -0.08 14.88 -6.33
CA TRP A 144 0.83 13.93 -6.96
C TRP A 144 0.07 12.80 -7.65
N HIS A 145 -0.97 12.26 -7.00
CA HIS A 145 -1.82 11.23 -7.59
C HIS A 145 -2.49 11.71 -8.88
N ILE A 146 -3.06 12.92 -8.89
CA ILE A 146 -3.61 13.55 -10.11
C ILE A 146 -2.57 13.56 -11.21
N ARG A 147 -1.34 14.03 -10.93
CA ARG A 147 -0.28 14.10 -11.94
C ARG A 147 0.05 12.73 -12.53
N LEU A 148 0.11 11.67 -11.71
CA LEU A 148 0.36 10.31 -12.19
C LEU A 148 -0.79 9.77 -13.03
N MET A 149 -2.04 9.96 -12.59
CA MET A 149 -3.23 9.56 -13.36
C MET A 149 -3.31 10.30 -14.69
N THR A 150 -3.07 11.61 -14.69
CA THR A 150 -3.01 12.44 -15.91
C THR A 150 -1.95 11.95 -16.87
N ALA A 151 -0.74 11.62 -16.39
CA ALA A 151 0.32 11.06 -17.23
C ALA A 151 -0.10 9.72 -17.85
N ALA A 152 -0.71 8.84 -17.07
CA ALA A 152 -1.21 7.55 -17.56
C ALA A 152 -2.34 7.71 -18.59
N ILE A 153 -3.26 8.66 -18.39
CA ILE A 153 -4.31 9.00 -19.36
C ILE A 153 -3.67 9.44 -20.69
N ILE A 154 -2.69 10.34 -20.64
CA ILE A 154 -1.98 10.85 -21.83
C ILE A 154 -1.23 9.73 -22.54
N GLU A 155 -0.53 8.86 -21.80
CA GLU A 155 0.22 7.73 -22.36
C GLU A 155 -0.68 6.74 -23.12
N ARG A 156 -1.93 6.57 -22.66
CA ARG A 156 -2.94 5.76 -23.37
C ARG A 156 -3.50 6.44 -24.63
N GLY A 157 -3.24 7.74 -24.83
CA GLY A 157 -3.83 8.55 -25.90
C GLY A 157 -5.23 9.09 -25.58
N ASP A 158 -5.67 9.02 -24.32
CA ASP A 158 -6.94 9.58 -23.87
C ASP A 158 -6.81 11.10 -23.61
N VAL A 159 -7.94 11.81 -23.63
CA VAL A 159 -7.98 13.25 -23.33
C VAL A 159 -8.20 13.47 -21.84
N VAL A 160 -7.32 14.25 -21.22
CA VAL A 160 -7.45 14.63 -19.81
C VAL A 160 -8.63 15.60 -19.64
N PRO A 161 -9.62 15.29 -18.80
CA PRO A 161 -10.77 16.16 -18.60
C PRO A 161 -10.38 17.42 -17.81
N ALA A 162 -10.85 18.58 -18.27
CA ALA A 162 -10.65 19.84 -17.56
C ALA A 162 -11.70 20.03 -16.44
N PRO A 163 -11.29 20.44 -15.22
CA PRO A 163 -12.22 20.71 -14.14
C PRO A 163 -13.11 21.92 -14.47
N ARG A 164 -14.42 21.76 -14.27
CA ARG A 164 -15.43 22.81 -14.51
C ARG A 164 -15.85 23.47 -13.21
N GLY A 165 -14.92 24.10 -12.49
CA GLY A 165 -15.14 24.63 -11.15
C GLY A 165 -16.24 25.70 -11.00
N HIS A 166 -16.77 26.23 -12.10
CA HIS A 166 -17.87 27.21 -12.10
C HIS A 166 -19.26 26.57 -12.15
N GLN A 167 -19.38 25.25 -12.39
CA GLN A 167 -20.67 24.57 -12.47
C GLN A 167 -21.02 23.92 -11.13
N ILE A 168 -22.29 24.03 -10.72
CA ILE A 168 -22.80 23.51 -9.43
C ILE A 168 -22.68 21.98 -9.37
N ASP A 169 -22.93 21.29 -10.49
CA ASP A 169 -22.87 19.83 -10.62
C ASP A 169 -21.52 19.32 -11.15
N ALA A 170 -20.49 20.18 -11.23
CA ALA A 170 -19.19 19.74 -11.69
C ALA A 170 -18.53 18.85 -10.66
N MET A 171 -18.12 17.67 -11.12
CA MET A 171 -17.35 16.76 -10.29
C MET A 171 -16.04 17.42 -9.83
N PRO A 172 -15.65 17.26 -8.54
CA PRO A 172 -14.40 17.81 -8.04
C PRO A 172 -13.21 17.37 -8.87
N GLY A 173 -12.21 18.24 -9.03
CA GLY A 173 -11.09 18.00 -9.96
C GLY A 173 -10.32 16.69 -9.69
N TYR A 174 -10.23 16.23 -8.44
CA TYR A 174 -9.64 14.93 -8.12
C TYR A 174 -10.50 13.76 -8.62
N ASP A 175 -11.80 13.77 -8.31
CA ASP A 175 -12.74 12.71 -8.67
C ASP A 175 -12.94 12.63 -10.19
N LEU A 176 -12.89 13.77 -10.87
CA LEU A 176 -12.95 13.85 -12.32
C LEU A 176 -11.77 13.15 -13.01
N ILE A 177 -10.55 13.43 -12.57
CA ILE A 177 -9.35 12.79 -13.13
C ILE A 177 -9.34 11.29 -12.76
N ARG A 178 -9.78 10.96 -11.55
CA ARG A 178 -9.90 9.57 -11.10
C ARG A 178 -10.89 8.78 -11.97
N GLN A 179 -12.07 9.32 -12.24
CA GLN A 179 -13.07 8.64 -13.07
C GLN A 179 -12.56 8.42 -14.50
N ALA A 180 -11.90 9.41 -15.11
CA ALA A 180 -11.31 9.27 -16.43
C ALA A 180 -10.13 8.29 -16.45
N TYR A 181 -9.39 8.17 -15.35
CA TYR A 181 -8.34 7.18 -15.21
C TYR A 181 -8.92 5.76 -15.12
N GLU A 182 -9.95 5.55 -14.29
CA GLU A 182 -10.61 4.26 -14.05
C GLU A 182 -11.46 3.79 -15.23
N THR A 183 -11.98 4.73 -16.05
CA THR A 183 -12.84 4.42 -17.20
C THR A 183 -12.22 4.93 -18.51
N PRO A 184 -11.36 4.12 -19.18
CA PRO A 184 -10.77 4.50 -20.46
C PRO A 184 -11.81 4.88 -21.50
N GLY A 185 -11.54 5.93 -22.28
CA GLY A 185 -12.47 6.45 -23.29
C GLY A 185 -13.70 7.19 -22.75
N TRP A 186 -13.91 7.25 -21.43
CA TRP A 186 -14.98 8.05 -20.85
C TRP A 186 -14.76 9.53 -21.08
N ARG A 187 -15.83 10.24 -21.44
CA ARG A 187 -15.83 11.70 -21.55
C ARG A 187 -16.93 12.27 -20.67
N PRO A 188 -16.66 13.34 -19.90
CA PRO A 188 -17.73 14.03 -19.20
C PRO A 188 -18.68 14.62 -20.24
N ALA A 189 -20.00 14.58 -19.98
CA ALA A 189 -21.00 15.10 -20.90
C ALA A 189 -20.63 16.53 -21.38
N GLN A 190 -20.38 16.69 -22.68
CA GLN A 190 -20.28 17.99 -23.32
C GLN A 190 -21.71 18.51 -23.47
N ILE A 191 -22.12 19.44 -22.61
CA ILE A 191 -23.23 20.32 -22.97
C ILE A 191 -22.65 21.23 -24.06
N MET A 192 -23.01 21.03 -25.32
CA MET A 192 -22.73 22.02 -26.36
C MET A 192 -23.43 23.30 -25.93
N VAL A 193 -22.67 24.30 -25.49
CA VAL A 193 -23.16 25.67 -25.43
C VAL A 193 -23.17 26.14 -26.89
N LEU A 194 -24.27 25.87 -27.59
CA LEU A 194 -24.62 26.64 -28.77
C LEU A 194 -24.81 28.08 -28.28
N ASP A 195 -24.14 29.03 -28.92
CA ASP A 195 -24.36 30.45 -28.65
C ASP A 195 -25.87 30.73 -28.57
N GLY A 196 -26.32 31.14 -27.38
CA GLY A 196 -27.71 31.53 -27.11
C GLY A 196 -28.57 30.48 -26.38
N ASN A 197 -28.50 30.49 -25.05
CA ASN A 197 -29.63 30.30 -24.12
C ASN A 197 -30.74 29.27 -24.44
N LYS A 198 -30.44 28.04 -24.85
CA LYS A 198 -31.43 26.93 -24.78
C LYS A 198 -30.78 25.60 -24.42
N THR A 199 -31.35 24.89 -23.44
CA THR A 199 -30.98 23.52 -23.09
C THR A 199 -31.58 22.52 -24.09
N ILE A 200 -30.97 21.33 -24.22
CA ILE A 200 -31.35 20.29 -25.19
C ILE A 200 -32.84 19.89 -25.10
N ASP A 201 -33.44 19.98 -23.91
CA ASP A 201 -34.85 19.67 -23.67
C ASP A 201 -35.81 20.61 -24.42
N GLU A 202 -35.40 21.84 -24.75
CA GLU A 202 -36.25 22.80 -25.45
C GLU A 202 -36.33 22.57 -26.97
N LEU A 203 -35.43 21.76 -27.55
CA LEU A 203 -35.41 21.46 -28.98
C LEU A 203 -36.37 20.32 -29.35
N ASN A 204 -36.59 19.37 -28.44
CA ASN A 204 -37.50 18.23 -28.68
C ASN A 204 -38.99 18.58 -28.55
N ASN A 205 -39.33 19.70 -27.93
CA ASN A 205 -40.73 20.12 -27.71
C ASN A 205 -41.26 21.12 -28.76
N LYS A 206 -40.51 21.41 -29.82
CA LYS A 206 -40.94 22.26 -30.95
C LYS A 206 -41.29 21.50 -32.23
N ALA A 207 -41.32 20.17 -32.16
CA ALA A 207 -41.66 19.28 -33.28
C ALA A 207 -43.01 18.56 -33.11
N GLN A 208 -43.94 19.15 -32.35
CA GLN A 208 -45.36 18.74 -32.28
C GLN A 208 -46.28 19.92 -32.53
#